data_AF-A0A178J8A7-F1
#
_entry.id   AF-A0A178J8A7-F1
#
_cell.length_a   1.000
_cell.length_b   1.000
_cell.length_c   1.000
_cell.angle_alpha   90.00
_cell.angle_beta   90.00
_cell.angle_gamma   90.00
#
_symmetry.space_group_name_H-M   'P 1'
#
loop_
_entity.id
_entity.type
_entity.pdbx_description
1 polymer ?
#
loop_
_entity_poly.entity_id
_entity_poly.type
_entity_poly.pdbx_seq_one_letter_code
_entity_poly.pdbx_strand_id
1 'polypeptide(L)'
;MEQEILFPLESEVTLVTSFQDADPMGVIYHGNYFRYFEEARRVMMDKIEYGYLAMNASGYMWPIIGTQVKYVKAIPFNHEIRVTAKLTEWENRLRVDYVIYDGKSGQRMCKGHTMQVAVAMETEEMCFASPKALTDKVEFWHQHGRIAE
;
A
#
# COMPACT_ATOMS: atom_id res chain seq x y z
N MET A 1 -22.36 12.66 0.50
CA MET A 1 -22.90 11.30 0.34
C MET A 1 -21.69 10.41 0.13
N GLU A 2 -21.34 9.58 1.12
CA GLU A 2 -20.38 8.51 0.87
C GLU A 2 -20.97 7.62 -0.23
N GLN A 3 -20.31 7.57 -1.39
CA GLN A 3 -20.71 6.66 -2.47
C GLN A 3 -20.44 5.23 -2.00
N GLU A 4 -21.39 4.33 -2.27
CA GLU A 4 -21.22 2.91 -1.97
C GLU A 4 -20.04 2.34 -2.77
N ILE A 5 -19.11 1.65 -2.09
CA ILE A 5 -17.95 1.01 -2.72
C ILE A 5 -18.36 -0.40 -3.16
N LEU A 6 -18.58 -0.59 -4.46
CA LEU A 6 -18.93 -1.91 -5.04
C LEU A 6 -17.69 -2.79 -5.20
N PHE A 7 -16.56 -2.20 -5.57
CA PHE A 7 -15.29 -2.90 -5.80
C PHE A 7 -14.17 -2.26 -4.97
N PRO A 8 -13.80 -2.81 -3.80
CA PRO A 8 -12.69 -2.27 -3.03
C PRO A 8 -11.38 -2.34 -3.84
N LEU A 9 -10.54 -1.31 -3.71
CA LEU A 9 -9.19 -1.32 -4.26
C LEU A 9 -8.26 -1.98 -3.24
N GLU A 10 -7.94 -3.23 -3.52
CA GLU A 10 -7.12 -4.08 -2.66
C GLU A 10 -6.26 -5.03 -3.50
N SER A 11 -5.20 -5.55 -2.91
CA SER A 11 -4.35 -6.57 -3.53
C SER A 11 -3.84 -7.56 -2.49
N GLU A 12 -3.31 -8.66 -3.02
CA GLU A 12 -2.62 -9.67 -2.25
C GLU A 12 -1.39 -10.12 -3.03
N VAL A 13 -0.28 -10.30 -2.32
CA VAL A 13 0.95 -10.87 -2.85
C VAL A 13 1.49 -11.93 -1.89
N THR A 14 2.05 -13.00 -2.46
CA THR A 14 2.77 -14.02 -1.70
C THR A 14 4.27 -13.82 -1.92
N LEU A 15 5.03 -13.75 -0.83
CA LEU A 15 6.47 -13.51 -0.82
C LEU A 15 7.15 -14.55 0.06
N VAL A 16 8.40 -14.90 -0.27
CA VAL A 16 9.29 -15.66 0.62
C VAL A 16 10.31 -14.70 1.20
N THR A 17 10.37 -14.62 2.53
CA THR A 17 11.30 -13.71 3.22
C THR A 17 12.75 -14.14 3.04
N SER A 18 13.66 -13.18 2.89
CA SER A 18 15.07 -13.49 2.62
C SER A 18 15.90 -13.53 3.90
N PHE A 19 16.99 -14.32 3.90
CA PHE A 19 17.96 -14.33 5.00
C PHE A 19 18.59 -12.94 5.23
N GLN A 20 18.81 -12.18 4.16
CA GLN A 20 19.36 -10.81 4.20
C GLN A 20 18.41 -9.82 4.89
N ASP A 21 17.12 -10.18 5.03
CA ASP A 21 16.14 -9.32 5.69
C ASP A 21 16.09 -9.55 7.21
N ALA A 22 16.78 -10.57 7.72
CA ALA A 22 16.79 -10.95 9.13
C ALA A 22 17.77 -10.12 9.98
N ASP A 23 17.44 -9.94 11.25
CA ASP A 23 18.32 -9.36 12.26
C ASP A 23 19.00 -10.46 13.11
N PRO A 24 19.94 -10.11 14.02
CA PRO A 24 20.64 -11.08 14.87
C PRO A 24 19.73 -11.93 15.79
N MET A 25 18.45 -11.58 15.94
CA MET A 25 17.47 -12.39 16.69
C MET A 25 16.87 -13.53 15.84
N GLY A 26 17.27 -13.66 14.58
CA GLY A 26 16.84 -14.74 13.69
C GLY A 26 15.45 -14.54 13.07
N VAL A 27 14.94 -13.31 13.11
CA VAL A 27 13.63 -12.91 12.58
C VAL A 27 13.80 -11.72 11.66
N ILE A 28 12.81 -11.45 10.81
CA ILE A 28 12.88 -10.31 9.90
C ILE A 28 12.98 -9.01 10.68
N TYR A 29 14.00 -8.21 10.35
CA TYR A 29 14.22 -6.89 10.90
C TYR A 29 12.97 -6.02 10.64
N HIS A 30 12.50 -5.34 11.69
CA HIS A 30 11.26 -4.56 11.64
C HIS A 30 11.23 -3.51 10.51
N GLY A 31 12.36 -2.90 10.17
CA GLY A 31 12.45 -1.94 9.07
C GLY A 31 12.21 -2.54 7.68
N ASN A 32 12.38 -3.85 7.50
CA ASN A 32 12.20 -4.51 6.21
C ASN A 32 10.73 -4.82 5.89
N TYR A 33 9.81 -4.70 6.86
CA TYR A 33 8.38 -4.95 6.63
C TYR A 33 7.77 -3.96 5.61
N PHE A 34 8.32 -2.74 5.53
CA PHE A 34 7.86 -1.74 4.56
C PHE A 34 8.12 -2.16 3.12
N ARG A 35 9.14 -2.98 2.84
CA ARG A 35 9.38 -3.53 1.49
C ARG A 35 8.25 -4.48 1.08
N TYR A 36 7.74 -5.26 2.03
CA TYR A 36 6.62 -6.17 1.79
C TYR A 36 5.30 -5.42 1.61
N PHE A 37 5.06 -4.39 2.42
CA PHE A 37 3.91 -3.49 2.26
C PHE A 37 3.95 -2.79 0.90
N GLU A 38 5.13 -2.33 0.50
CA GLU A 38 5.32 -1.63 -0.76
C GLU A 38 5.03 -2.52 -1.97
N GLU A 39 5.44 -3.78 -1.96
CA GLU A 39 5.08 -4.70 -3.06
C GLU A 39 3.57 -4.92 -3.17
N ALA A 40 2.88 -5.11 -2.04
CA ALA A 40 1.43 -5.22 -2.04
C ALA A 40 0.78 -3.92 -2.55
N ARG A 41 1.24 -2.75 -2.06
CA ARG A 41 0.77 -1.44 -2.54
C ARG A 41 1.02 -1.26 -4.02
N ARG A 42 2.20 -1.62 -4.54
CA ARG A 42 2.54 -1.50 -5.97
C ARG A 42 1.54 -2.27 -6.82
N VAL A 43 1.31 -3.55 -6.51
CA VAL A 43 0.32 -4.38 -7.22
C VAL A 43 -1.09 -3.81 -7.11
N MET A 44 -1.46 -3.23 -5.96
CA MET A 44 -2.75 -2.56 -5.78
C MET A 44 -2.88 -1.33 -6.69
N MET A 45 -1.85 -0.48 -6.73
CA MET A 45 -1.86 0.75 -7.53
C MET A 45 -1.74 0.48 -9.04
N ASP A 46 -1.10 -0.60 -9.43
CA ASP A 46 -1.00 -1.04 -10.83
C ASP A 46 -2.39 -1.36 -11.42
N LYS A 47 -3.37 -1.80 -10.59
CA LYS A 47 -4.75 -2.07 -11.04
C LYS A 47 -5.47 -0.85 -11.61
N ILE A 48 -5.07 0.34 -11.17
CA ILE A 48 -5.63 1.62 -11.65
C ILE A 48 -4.64 2.39 -12.53
N GLU A 49 -3.53 1.75 -12.93
CA GLU A 49 -2.45 2.36 -13.70
C GLU A 49 -1.89 3.63 -13.03
N TYR A 50 -1.77 3.59 -11.70
CA TYR A 50 -1.28 4.72 -10.90
C TYR A 50 -0.10 4.32 -10.02
N GLY A 51 0.81 3.52 -10.56
CA GLY A 51 2.11 3.21 -9.95
C GLY A 51 3.04 4.42 -9.91
N TYR A 52 4.26 4.26 -9.36
CA TYR A 52 5.19 5.36 -9.11
C TYR A 52 5.51 6.24 -10.33
N LEU A 53 5.71 5.63 -11.51
CA LEU A 53 6.00 6.38 -12.73
C LEU A 53 4.80 7.22 -13.17
N ALA A 54 3.58 6.70 -13.02
CA ALA A 54 2.36 7.42 -13.33
C ALA A 54 2.07 8.54 -12.32
N MET A 55 2.38 8.33 -11.04
CA MET A 55 2.34 9.39 -10.02
C MET A 55 3.30 10.54 -10.38
N ASN A 56 4.55 10.22 -10.72
CA ASN A 56 5.52 11.22 -11.13
C ASN A 56 5.09 11.95 -12.41
N ALA A 57 4.59 11.20 -13.41
CA ALA A 57 4.11 11.76 -14.67
C ALA A 57 2.85 12.63 -14.52
N SER A 58 2.07 12.44 -13.45
CA SER A 58 0.91 13.31 -13.16
C SER A 58 1.29 14.64 -12.51
N GLY A 59 2.58 14.88 -12.25
CA GLY A 59 3.10 16.12 -11.66
C GLY A 59 3.09 16.16 -10.13
N TYR A 60 2.89 15.00 -9.48
CA TYR A 60 2.77 14.89 -8.03
C TYR A 60 3.75 13.87 -7.43
N MET A 61 4.39 14.27 -6.32
CA MET A 61 5.08 13.34 -5.43
C MET A 61 4.15 12.87 -4.32
N TRP A 62 4.41 11.67 -3.80
CA TRP A 62 3.60 11.04 -2.75
C TRP A 62 4.44 10.58 -1.56
N PRO A 63 5.10 11.51 -0.84
CA PRO A 63 5.91 11.16 0.32
C PRO A 63 5.06 10.50 1.42
N ILE A 64 5.67 9.54 2.12
CA ILE A 64 5.10 8.95 3.33
C ILE A 64 5.20 9.98 4.45
N ILE A 65 4.06 10.39 4.99
CA ILE A 65 3.99 11.35 6.12
C ILE A 65 3.69 10.68 7.46
N GLY A 66 3.31 9.41 7.44
CA GLY A 66 3.01 8.69 8.67
C GLY A 66 2.90 7.19 8.43
N THR A 67 3.33 6.43 9.42
CA THR A 67 3.20 4.98 9.45
C THR A 67 2.83 4.51 10.84
N GLN A 68 2.14 3.37 10.91
CA GLN A 68 1.97 2.63 12.16
C GLN A 68 2.07 1.15 11.84
N VAL A 69 2.86 0.42 12.63
CA VAL A 69 3.03 -1.02 12.45
C VAL A 69 2.90 -1.72 13.79
N LYS A 70 2.08 -2.77 13.83
CA LYS A 70 1.96 -3.68 14.96
C LYS A 70 2.48 -5.05 14.55
N TYR A 71 3.63 -5.40 15.09
CA TYR A 71 4.26 -6.73 14.96
C TYR A 71 3.58 -7.68 15.96
N VAL A 72 2.71 -8.56 15.46
CA VAL A 72 1.90 -9.48 16.29
C VAL A 72 2.65 -10.77 16.55
N LYS A 73 3.32 -11.31 15.53
CA LYS A 73 4.15 -12.51 15.60
C LYS A 73 5.40 -12.31 14.75
N ALA A 74 6.53 -12.79 15.26
CA ALA A 74 7.78 -12.74 14.53
C ALA A 74 7.72 -13.58 13.25
N ILE A 75 8.35 -13.08 12.19
CA ILE A 75 8.44 -13.74 10.89
C ILE A 75 9.88 -14.27 10.74
N PRO A 76 10.10 -15.58 10.58
CA PRO A 76 11.41 -16.14 10.26
C PRO A 76 11.87 -15.76 8.84
N PHE A 77 13.14 -15.95 8.53
CA PHE A 77 13.62 -15.96 7.13
C PHE A 77 13.27 -17.28 6.43
N ASN A 78 13.36 -17.30 5.10
CA ASN A 78 12.92 -18.42 4.25
C ASN A 78 11.48 -18.87 4.58
N HIS A 79 10.64 -17.89 4.91
CA HIS A 79 9.27 -18.12 5.37
C HIS A 79 8.30 -17.50 4.38
N GLU A 80 7.29 -18.27 3.99
CA GLU A 80 6.25 -17.78 3.08
C GLU A 80 5.25 -16.91 3.83
N ILE A 81 5.03 -15.71 3.32
CA ILE A 81 4.07 -14.74 3.86
C ILE A 81 3.10 -14.30 2.76
N ARG A 82 1.86 -14.04 3.17
CA ARG A 82 0.82 -13.45 2.33
C ARG A 82 0.53 -12.05 2.83
N VAL A 83 0.78 -11.05 1.98
CA VAL A 83 0.66 -9.64 2.32
C VAL A 83 -0.53 -9.06 1.58
N THR A 84 -1.49 -8.50 2.32
CA THR A 84 -2.62 -7.79 1.73
C THR A 84 -2.43 -6.29 1.87
N ALA A 85 -2.88 -5.55 0.86
CA ALA A 85 -2.98 -4.09 0.88
C ALA A 85 -4.40 -3.67 0.53
N LYS A 86 -4.93 -2.65 1.20
CA LYS A 86 -6.25 -2.10 0.93
C LYS A 86 -6.22 -0.58 1.05
N LEU A 87 -6.69 0.11 0.01
CA LEU A 87 -6.90 1.55 0.05
C LEU A 87 -8.10 1.85 0.97
N THR A 88 -7.90 2.71 1.96
CA THR A 88 -8.94 3.06 2.95
C THR A 88 -9.26 4.55 2.99
N GLU A 89 -8.38 5.40 2.51
CA GLU A 89 -8.64 6.82 2.30
C GLU A 89 -7.88 7.30 1.07
N TRP A 90 -8.49 8.20 0.29
CA TRP A 90 -7.88 8.74 -0.93
C TRP A 90 -8.23 10.20 -1.22
N GLU A 91 -9.23 10.80 -0.57
CA GLU A 91 -9.69 12.15 -0.89
C GLU A 91 -8.70 13.24 -0.48
N ASN A 92 -8.18 13.19 0.76
CA ASN A 92 -7.24 14.19 1.31
C ASN A 92 -5.82 13.64 1.51
N ARG A 93 -5.72 12.31 1.62
CA ARG A 93 -4.47 11.57 1.79
C ARG A 93 -4.69 10.17 1.24
N LEU A 94 -3.61 9.53 0.80
CA LEU A 94 -3.61 8.13 0.42
C LEU A 94 -3.25 7.28 1.63
N ARG A 95 -4.24 6.63 2.23
CA ARG A 95 -4.06 5.69 3.33
C ARG A 95 -4.22 4.26 2.81
N VAL A 96 -3.20 3.45 3.05
CA VAL A 96 -3.22 2.03 2.71
C VAL A 96 -3.02 1.21 3.98
N ASP A 97 -3.98 0.33 4.24
CA ASP A 97 -3.92 -0.63 5.34
C ASP A 97 -3.31 -1.94 4.84
N TYR A 98 -2.43 -2.53 5.66
CA TYR A 98 -1.72 -3.76 5.35
C TYR A 98 -1.93 -4.82 6.42
N VAL A 99 -1.99 -6.07 6.00
CA VAL A 99 -1.95 -7.23 6.89
C VAL A 99 -1.00 -8.27 6.33
N ILE A 100 -0.11 -8.80 7.18
CA ILE A 100 0.73 -9.95 6.83
C ILE A 100 0.17 -11.17 7.54
N TYR A 101 -0.04 -12.23 6.77
CA TYR A 101 -0.40 -13.54 7.23
C TYR A 101 0.73 -14.52 6.95
N ASP A 102 0.81 -15.54 7.80
CA ASP A 102 1.56 -16.75 7.51
C ASP A 102 0.99 -17.43 6.26
N GLY A 103 1.85 -17.78 5.28
CA GLY A 103 1.41 -18.36 4.00
C GLY A 103 0.71 -19.71 4.14
N LYS A 104 1.06 -20.50 5.17
CA LYS A 104 0.54 -21.87 5.36
C LYS A 104 -0.66 -21.94 6.30
N SER A 105 -0.51 -21.36 7.48
CA SER A 105 -1.50 -21.42 8.57
C SER A 105 -2.55 -20.32 8.50
N GLY A 106 -2.31 -19.25 7.72
CA GLY A 106 -3.18 -18.08 7.68
C GLY A 106 -3.16 -17.26 8.98
N GLN A 107 -2.24 -17.53 9.90
CA GLN A 107 -2.13 -16.76 11.14
C GLN A 107 -1.68 -15.32 10.83
N ARG A 108 -2.38 -14.33 11.38
CA ARG A 108 -1.98 -12.92 11.25
C ARG A 108 -0.69 -12.65 12.03
N MET A 109 0.34 -12.21 11.33
CA MET A 109 1.67 -11.92 11.86
C MET A 109 1.91 -10.42 12.05
N CYS A 110 1.33 -9.58 11.21
CA CYS A 110 1.51 -8.13 11.29
C CYS A 110 0.25 -7.41 10.81
N LYS A 111 0.00 -6.22 11.36
CA LYS A 111 -0.91 -5.24 10.77
C LYS A 111 -0.26 -3.87 10.78
N GLY A 112 -0.47 -3.08 9.74
CA GLY A 112 0.07 -1.72 9.69
C GLY A 112 -0.66 -0.86 8.68
N HIS A 113 -0.26 0.39 8.59
CA HIS A 113 -0.72 1.29 7.56
C HIS A 113 0.33 2.34 7.23
N THR A 114 0.25 2.87 6.01
CA THR A 114 1.01 4.03 5.56
C THR A 114 0.06 5.14 5.14
N MET A 115 0.47 6.39 5.36
CA MET A 115 -0.24 7.58 4.90
C MET A 115 0.69 8.41 4.03
N GLN A 116 0.20 8.81 2.86
CA GLN A 116 0.88 9.67 1.90
C GLN A 116 0.00 10.87 1.57
N VAL A 117 0.61 12.00 1.26
CA VAL A 117 -0.08 13.18 0.73
C VAL A 117 0.52 13.53 -0.62
N ALA A 118 -0.29 14.12 -1.49
CA ALA A 118 0.21 14.66 -2.74
C ALA A 118 1.01 15.95 -2.46
N VAL A 119 2.14 16.09 -3.14
CA VAL A 119 2.95 17.32 -3.18
C VAL A 119 3.12 17.69 -4.65
N ALA A 120 2.73 18.90 -5.02
CA ALA A 120 2.90 19.40 -6.38
C ALA A 120 4.39 19.59 -6.67
N MET A 121 4.90 19.00 -7.75
CA MET A 121 6.34 19.05 -8.04
C MET A 121 6.83 20.43 -8.46
N GLU A 122 5.98 21.22 -9.10
CA GLU A 122 6.33 22.56 -9.58
C GLU A 122 6.56 23.55 -8.43
N THR A 123 5.76 23.44 -7.37
CA THR A 123 5.78 24.39 -6.24
C THR A 123 6.38 23.81 -4.97
N GLU A 124 6.58 22.49 -4.93
CA GLU A 124 6.94 21.72 -3.72
C GLU A 124 5.91 21.85 -2.57
N GLU A 125 4.70 22.31 -2.88
CA GLU A 125 3.65 22.50 -1.88
C GLU A 125 2.78 21.25 -1.71
N MET A 126 2.44 20.97 -0.45
CA MET A 126 1.49 19.91 -0.11
C MET A 126 0.08 20.28 -0.59
N CYS A 127 -0.57 19.35 -1.29
CA CYS A 127 -1.97 19.50 -1.67
C CYS A 127 -2.89 19.14 -0.49
N PHE A 128 -3.88 19.98 -0.21
CA PHE A 128 -4.90 19.70 0.82
C PHE A 128 -5.83 18.53 0.43
N ALA A 129 -6.10 18.39 -0.86
CA ALA A 129 -6.85 17.30 -1.44
C ALA A 129 -5.96 16.54 -2.43
N SER A 130 -6.20 15.24 -2.57
CA SER A 130 -5.58 14.42 -3.59
C SER A 130 -5.94 14.93 -4.99
N PRO A 131 -5.01 14.88 -5.94
CA PRO A 131 -5.26 15.32 -7.30
C PRO A 131 -6.29 14.44 -8.01
N LYS A 132 -7.00 15.05 -8.95
CA LYS A 132 -7.99 14.37 -9.80
C LYS A 132 -7.42 13.17 -10.55
N ALA A 133 -6.14 13.24 -10.90
CA ALA A 133 -5.38 12.14 -11.47
C ALA A 133 -5.44 10.85 -10.62
N LEU A 134 -5.53 10.94 -9.29
CA LEU A 134 -5.79 9.80 -8.40
C LEU A 134 -7.28 9.57 -8.18
N THR A 135 -8.02 10.61 -7.74
CA THR A 135 -9.38 10.41 -7.21
C THR A 135 -10.32 9.86 -8.27
N ASP A 136 -10.22 10.34 -9.51
CA ASP A 136 -11.12 9.90 -10.59
C ASP A 136 -10.87 8.42 -10.94
N LYS A 137 -9.62 7.95 -10.89
CA LYS A 137 -9.25 6.54 -11.09
C LYS A 137 -9.79 5.65 -9.96
N VAL A 138 -9.66 6.09 -8.71
CA VAL A 138 -10.14 5.35 -7.54
C VAL A 138 -11.67 5.26 -7.54
N GLU A 139 -12.35 6.39 -7.77
CA GLU A 139 -13.81 6.45 -7.84
C GLU A 139 -14.34 5.57 -8.97
N PHE A 140 -13.71 5.63 -10.15
CA PHE A 140 -14.08 4.77 -11.28
C PHE A 140 -13.90 3.28 -10.94
N TRP A 141 -12.77 2.91 -10.33
CA TRP A 141 -12.52 1.54 -9.89
C TRP A 141 -13.60 1.09 -8.89
N HIS A 142 -13.91 1.90 -7.89
CA HIS A 142 -14.90 1.55 -6.87
C HIS A 142 -16.29 1.27 -7.41
N GLN A 143 -16.65 1.85 -8.56
CA GLN A 143 -17.94 1.62 -9.21
C GLN A 143 -17.92 0.48 -10.25
N HIS A 144 -16.78 0.23 -10.90
CA HIS A 144 -16.74 -0.65 -12.08
C HIS A 144 -15.79 -1.85 -11.99
N GLY A 145 -14.84 -1.86 -11.04
CA GLY A 145 -13.85 -2.93 -10.88
C GLY A 145 -12.88 -3.07 -12.07
N ARG A 146 -12.73 -2.04 -12.90
CA ARG A 146 -11.87 -1.98 -14.07
C ARG A 146 -11.34 -0.56 -14.29
N ILE A 147 -10.43 -0.38 -15.25
CA ILE A 147 -9.96 0.94 -15.70
C ILE A 147 -10.92 1.55 -16.74
N ALA A 148 -10.96 2.89 -16.80
CA ALA A 148 -11.68 3.61 -17.85
C ALA A 148 -10.91 3.45 -19.18
N GLU A 149 -11.63 3.16 -20.26
CA GLU A 149 -11.09 3.05 -21.62
C GLU A 149 -10.69 4.41 -22.20
#